data_AF-A0A8H6NFJ8-F1
#
_entry.id   AF-A0A8H6NFJ8-F1
#
_cell.length_a   1.000
_cell.length_b   1.000
_cell.length_c   1.000
_cell.angle_alpha   90.00
_cell.angle_beta   90.00
_cell.angle_gamma   90.00
#
_symmetry.space_group_name_H-M   'P 1'
#
loop_
_entity.id
_entity.type
_entity.pdbx_description
1 polymer ?
#
loop_
_entity_poly.entity_id
_entity_poly.type
_entity_poly.pdbx_seq_one_letter_code
_entity_poly.pdbx_strand_id
1 'polypeptide(L)'
;MDTSRDSSNLLDTHNRLIADVLSRFRMLTMLATIQAEGERKNVEPQTVAVTGMSMQLEFEGLHTSVKDLLALSRRLKELWLFGKLGQGERDARIQADELQADVVRCAELLNAIQEKRYAGLAAEAGGTWAPIGRQDAAAAAPAAVEGATAGPHAAAGAGGAGAS
;
A
#
# COMPACT_ATOMS: atom_id res chain seq x y z
N MET A 1 5.49 -20.49 14.59
CA MET A 1 5.68 -20.15 16.02
C MET A 1 6.96 -19.30 16.17
N ASP A 2 7.32 -18.50 15.15
CA ASP A 2 8.71 -18.07 14.92
C ASP A 2 8.90 -16.54 14.98
N THR A 3 7.81 -15.77 14.94
CA THR A 3 7.84 -14.30 14.97
C THR A 3 8.46 -13.72 16.25
N SER A 4 8.29 -14.36 17.40
CA SER A 4 8.89 -13.90 18.67
C SER A 4 10.40 -14.10 18.73
N ARG A 5 10.95 -15.06 17.97
CA ARG A 5 12.39 -15.33 17.92
C ARG A 5 13.08 -14.37 16.97
N ASP A 6 12.42 -14.05 15.85
CA ASP A 6 12.88 -13.05 14.89
C ASP A 6 12.82 -11.62 15.47
N SER A 7 11.81 -11.30 16.28
CA SER A 7 11.71 -9.98 16.92
C SER A 7 12.77 -9.76 18.00
N SER A 8 13.09 -10.79 18.80
CA SER A 8 14.20 -10.73 19.77
C SER A 8 15.53 -10.49 19.06
N ASN A 9 15.80 -11.23 17.98
CA ASN A 9 17.02 -11.08 17.20
C ASN A 9 17.15 -9.67 16.57
N LEU A 10 16.03 -9.09 16.13
CA LEU A 10 16.00 -7.73 15.58
C LEU A 10 16.32 -6.66 16.64
N LEU A 11 15.75 -6.80 17.84
CA LEU A 11 16.05 -5.91 18.97
C LEU A 11 17.51 -6.01 19.41
N ASP A 12 18.05 -7.23 19.48
CA ASP A 12 19.45 -7.45 19.81
C ASP A 12 20.38 -6.82 18.76
N THR A 13 20.04 -6.98 17.48
CA THR A 13 20.77 -6.36 16.37
C THR A 13 20.69 -4.83 16.43
N HIS A 14 19.52 -4.27 16.70
CA HIS A 14 19.32 -2.84 16.88
C HIS A 14 20.17 -2.28 18.03
N ASN A 15 20.13 -2.92 19.21
CA ASN A 15 20.89 -2.48 20.37
C ASN A 15 22.40 -2.55 20.13
N ARG A 16 22.86 -3.60 19.43
CA ARG A 16 24.26 -3.72 19.01
C ARG A 16 24.67 -2.60 18.07
N LEU A 17 23.85 -2.27 17.07
CA LEU A 17 24.15 -1.20 16.10
C LEU A 17 24.20 0.17 16.77
N ILE A 18 23.28 0.47 17.69
CA ILE A 18 23.31 1.71 18.48
C ILE A 18 24.57 1.79 19.33
N ALA A 19 24.92 0.70 20.02
CA ALA A 19 26.13 0.67 20.83
C ALA A 19 27.39 0.90 19.99
N ASP A 20 27.46 0.31 18.79
CA ASP A 20 28.57 0.49 17.86
C ASP A 20 28.66 1.93 17.35
N VAL A 21 27.54 2.54 16.96
CA VAL A 21 27.47 3.96 16.56
C VAL A 21 27.97 4.88 17.67
N LEU A 22 27.49 4.70 18.89
CA LEU A 22 27.90 5.54 20.04
C LEU A 22 29.38 5.34 20.39
N SER A 23 29.87 4.10 20.36
CA SER A 23 31.26 3.78 20.67
C SER A 23 32.22 4.39 19.64
N ARG A 24 31.92 4.24 18.35
CA ARG A 24 32.72 4.82 17.26
C ARG A 24 32.69 6.34 17.26
N PHE A 25 31.54 6.96 17.52
CA PHE A 25 31.44 8.42 17.64
C PHE A 25 32.29 8.96 18.80
N ARG A 26 32.30 8.26 19.94
CA ARG A 26 33.17 8.59 21.07
C ARG A 26 34.65 8.47 20.69
N MET A 27 35.05 7.39 20.02
CA MET A 27 36.43 7.20 19.55
C MET A 27 36.84 8.29 18.56
N LEU A 28 35.97 8.65 17.62
CA LEU A 28 36.22 9.73 16.66
C LEU A 28 36.45 11.07 17.37
N THR A 29 35.64 11.39 18.38
CA THR A 29 35.80 12.60 19.20
C THR A 29 37.14 12.59 19.94
N MET A 30 37.52 11.44 20.50
CA MET A 30 38.81 11.27 21.18
C MET A 30 39.98 11.45 20.22
N LEU A 31 39.97 10.81 19.06
CA LEU A 31 41.00 10.94 18.03
C LEU A 31 41.13 12.39 17.54
N ALA A 32 40.01 13.08 17.33
CA ALA A 32 40.01 14.50 16.95
C ALA A 32 40.67 15.38 18.03
N THR A 33 40.41 15.12 19.31
CA THR A 33 41.07 15.87 20.40
C THR A 33 42.57 15.57 20.48
N ILE A 34 42.99 14.32 20.22
CA ILE A 34 44.41 13.93 20.19
C ILE A 34 45.12 14.63 19.02
N GLN A 35 44.51 14.71 17.84
CA GLN A 35 45.09 15.45 16.70
C GLN A 35 45.23 16.95 17.03
N ALA A 36 44.19 17.57 17.60
CA ALA A 36 44.20 18.99 17.95
C ALA A 36 45.26 19.32 19.02
N GLU A 37 45.51 18.43 19.97
CA GLU A 37 46.63 18.57 20.91
C GLU A 37 47.99 18.28 20.26
N GLY A 38 48.04 17.31 19.33
CA GLY A 38 49.24 16.90 18.61
C GLY A 38 49.82 18.00 17.74
N GLU A 39 48.96 18.74 17.03
CA GLU A 39 49.33 19.91 16.24
C GLU A 39 49.90 21.05 17.11
N ARG A 40 49.40 21.21 18.33
CA ARG A 40 49.88 22.26 19.27
C ARG A 40 51.21 21.91 19.94
N LYS A 41 51.51 20.61 20.10
CA LYS A 41 52.64 20.12 20.91
C LYS A 41 53.85 19.64 20.07
N ASN A 42 53.87 19.84 18.74
CA ASN A 42 54.90 19.29 17.85
C ASN A 42 55.13 17.78 18.08
N VAL A 43 54.04 17.01 18.15
CA VAL A 43 54.12 15.56 18.35
C VAL A 43 54.73 14.88 17.12
N GLU A 44 55.45 13.79 17.34
CA GLU A 44 56.08 12.96 16.31
C GLU A 44 55.13 12.74 15.10
N PRO A 45 55.54 13.03 13.86
CA PRO A 45 54.68 12.99 12.68
C PRO A 45 54.06 11.61 12.43
N GLN A 46 54.71 10.54 12.90
CA GLN A 46 54.19 9.17 12.85
C GLN A 46 52.90 9.02 13.67
N THR A 47 52.83 9.64 14.85
CA THR A 47 51.65 9.59 15.73
C THR A 47 50.46 10.33 15.12
N VAL A 48 50.72 11.46 14.47
CA VAL A 48 49.68 12.23 13.77
C VAL A 48 49.11 11.42 12.60
N ALA A 49 49.98 10.78 11.80
CA ALA A 49 49.56 9.94 10.69
C ALA A 49 48.71 8.73 11.13
N VAL A 50 49.11 8.03 12.20
CA VAL A 50 48.34 6.91 12.77
C VAL A 50 46.99 7.37 13.30
N THR A 51 46.94 8.54 13.94
CA THR A 51 45.69 9.11 14.45
C THR A 51 44.76 9.50 13.28
N GLY A 52 45.30 10.03 12.18
CA GLY A 52 44.55 10.29 10.95
C GLY A 52 43.96 9.03 10.32
N MET A 53 44.78 7.98 10.18
CA MET A 53 44.33 6.70 9.64
C MET A 53 43.27 6.03 10.53
N SER A 54 43.46 6.10 11.85
CA SER A 54 42.48 5.59 12.82
C SER A 54 41.16 6.36 12.74
N MET A 55 41.21 7.68 12.55
CA MET A 55 40.02 8.52 12.40
C MET A 55 39.23 8.13 11.15
N GLN A 56 39.91 7.89 10.02
CA GLN A 56 39.29 7.42 8.79
C GLN A 56 38.58 6.07 8.98
N LEU A 57 39.25 5.11 9.65
CA LEU A 57 38.70 3.79 9.96
C LEU A 57 37.44 3.87 10.83
N GLU A 58 37.45 4.71 11.88
CA GLU A 58 36.28 4.90 12.72
C GLU A 58 35.12 5.57 11.98
N PHE A 59 35.42 6.47 11.04
CA PHE A 59 34.40 7.12 10.22
C PHE A 59 33.72 6.13 9.25
N GLU A 60 34.51 5.28 8.58
CA GLU A 60 33.98 4.22 7.70
C GLU A 60 33.18 3.18 8.49
N GLY A 61 33.66 2.81 9.66
CA GLY A 61 32.94 1.96 10.59
C GLY A 61 31.59 2.56 11.00
N LEU A 62 31.58 3.83 11.42
CA LEU A 62 30.36 4.55 11.82
C LEU A 62 29.35 4.61 10.66
N HIS A 63 29.82 4.95 9.46
CA HIS A 63 28.99 5.00 8.27
C HIS A 63 28.36 3.65 7.93
N THR A 64 29.11 2.56 8.11
CA THR A 64 28.62 1.20 7.91
C THR A 64 27.55 0.84 8.95
N SER A 65 27.78 1.12 10.23
CA SER A 65 26.80 0.85 11.29
C SER A 65 25.49 1.63 11.10
N VAL A 66 25.56 2.86 10.59
CA VAL A 66 24.38 3.66 10.24
C VAL A 66 23.63 3.08 9.03
N LYS A 67 24.35 2.62 7.99
CA LYS A 67 23.74 1.93 6.86
C LYS A 67 23.03 0.64 7.28
N ASP A 68 23.63 -0.13 8.17
CA ASP A 68 23.05 -1.36 8.70
C ASP A 68 21.78 -1.06 9.53
N LEU A 69 21.76 0.07 10.26
CA LEU A 69 20.55 0.52 10.97
C LEU A 69 19.43 0.91 9.99
N LEU A 70 19.77 1.59 8.89
CA LEU A 70 18.80 1.88 7.81
C LEU A 70 18.29 0.60 7.13
N ALA A 71 19.16 -0.37 6.88
CA ALA A 71 18.77 -1.69 6.34
C ALA A 71 17.84 -2.45 7.31
N LEU A 72 18.12 -2.41 8.62
CA LEU A 72 17.24 -2.96 9.65
C LEU A 72 15.88 -2.27 9.67
N SER A 73 15.85 -0.94 9.50
CA SER A 73 14.59 -0.19 9.39
C SER A 73 13.76 -0.59 8.16
N ARG A 74 14.43 -0.90 7.04
CA ARG A 74 13.78 -1.41 5.83
C ARG A 74 13.19 -2.79 6.07
N ARG A 75 13.96 -3.70 6.68
CA ARG A 75 13.50 -5.04 7.04
C ARG A 75 12.32 -5.01 8.01
N LEU A 76 12.32 -4.09 8.98
CA LEU A 76 11.18 -3.86 9.86
C LEU A 76 9.96 -3.41 9.04
N LYS A 77 10.10 -2.41 8.18
CA LYS A 77 9.00 -1.97 7.31
C LYS A 77 8.49 -3.09 6.40
N GLU A 78 9.36 -3.93 5.87
CA GLU A 78 8.98 -5.12 5.10
C GLU A 78 8.19 -6.13 5.94
N LEU A 79 8.57 -6.38 7.19
CA LEU A 79 7.78 -7.20 8.12
C LEU A 79 6.40 -6.60 8.42
N TRP A 80 6.29 -5.27 8.46
CA TRP A 80 5.01 -4.57 8.63
C TRP A 80 4.16 -4.61 7.35
N LEU A 81 4.76 -4.40 6.18
CA LEU A 81 4.10 -4.38 4.88
C LEU A 81 3.70 -5.78 4.39
N PHE A 82 4.57 -6.77 4.60
CA PHE A 82 4.34 -8.18 4.30
C PHE A 82 3.85 -8.98 5.52
N GLY A 83 3.52 -8.28 6.61
CA GLY A 83 2.79 -8.86 7.74
C GLY A 83 1.41 -9.37 7.28
N LYS A 84 0.59 -9.90 8.20
CA LYS A 84 -0.71 -10.54 7.90
C LYS A 84 -1.78 -9.65 7.20
N LEU A 85 -1.43 -8.57 6.52
CA LEU A 85 -2.27 -7.87 5.54
C LEU A 85 -2.46 -8.75 4.30
N GLY A 86 -3.29 -9.78 4.43
CA GLY A 86 -3.67 -10.67 3.34
C GLY A 86 -4.43 -11.92 3.78
N GLN A 87 -4.28 -12.33 5.05
CA GLN A 87 -5.10 -13.42 5.59
C GLN A 87 -6.54 -12.96 5.81
N GLY A 88 -6.74 -11.77 6.36
CA GLY A 88 -8.09 -11.21 6.54
C GLY A 88 -8.81 -10.85 5.24
N GLU A 89 -8.10 -10.66 4.11
CA GLU A 89 -8.74 -10.28 2.85
C GLU A 89 -9.38 -11.47 2.13
N ARG A 90 -8.80 -12.67 2.23
CA ARG A 90 -9.48 -13.89 1.75
C ARG A 90 -10.68 -14.22 2.60
N ASP A 91 -10.53 -14.16 3.92
CA ASP A 91 -11.62 -14.45 4.85
C ASP A 91 -12.74 -13.40 4.77
N ALA A 92 -12.40 -12.13 4.51
CA ALA A 92 -13.37 -11.07 4.27
C ALA A 92 -14.08 -11.20 2.92
N ARG A 93 -13.39 -11.65 1.86
CA ARG A 93 -14.02 -11.95 0.56
C ARG A 93 -14.98 -13.15 0.66
N ILE A 94 -14.57 -14.22 1.36
CA ILE A 94 -15.43 -15.39 1.59
C ILE A 94 -16.68 -14.99 2.38
N GLN A 95 -16.53 -14.22 3.47
CA GLN A 95 -17.68 -13.71 4.23
C GLN A 95 -18.55 -12.76 3.42
N ALA A 96 -17.98 -11.94 2.53
CA ALA A 96 -18.75 -11.07 1.66
C ALA A 96 -19.56 -11.86 0.61
N ASP A 97 -18.99 -12.93 0.06
CA ASP A 97 -19.67 -13.81 -0.89
C ASP A 97 -20.81 -14.59 -0.21
N GLU A 98 -20.59 -15.10 1.01
CA GLU A 98 -21.63 -15.74 1.83
C GLU A 98 -22.75 -14.76 2.19
N LEU A 99 -22.41 -13.55 2.64
CA LEU A 99 -23.39 -12.51 2.95
C LEU A 99 -24.20 -12.12 1.71
N GLN A 100 -23.56 -12.02 0.54
CA GLN A 100 -24.24 -11.73 -0.71
C GLN A 100 -25.23 -12.84 -1.09
N ALA A 101 -24.84 -14.11 -0.91
CA ALA A 101 -25.73 -15.25 -1.15
C ALA A 101 -26.94 -15.23 -0.20
N ASP A 102 -26.72 -14.90 1.07
CA ASP A 102 -27.78 -14.79 2.06
C ASP A 102 -28.73 -13.62 1.78
N VAL A 103 -28.21 -12.48 1.32
CA VAL A 103 -29.03 -11.32 0.91
C VAL A 103 -29.91 -11.67 -0.29
N VAL A 104 -29.37 -12.37 -1.29
CA VAL A 104 -30.14 -12.84 -2.45
C VAL A 104 -31.25 -13.80 -2.00
N ARG A 105 -30.93 -14.77 -1.14
CA ARG A 105 -31.92 -15.71 -0.60
C ARG A 105 -33.01 -15.00 0.21
N CYS A 106 -32.64 -14.01 1.02
CA CYS A 106 -33.61 -13.19 1.76
C CYS A 106 -34.54 -12.42 0.82
N ALA A 107 -34.00 -11.85 -0.27
CA ALA A 107 -34.78 -11.14 -1.27
C ALA A 107 -35.76 -12.06 -2.00
N GLU A 108 -35.33 -13.27 -2.36
CA GLU A 108 -36.20 -14.28 -2.98
C GLU A 108 -37.35 -14.71 -2.07
N LEU A 109 -37.04 -14.98 -0.78
CA LEU A 109 -38.07 -15.34 0.20
C LEU A 109 -39.06 -14.20 0.44
N LEU A 110 -38.56 -12.96 0.54
CA LEU A 110 -39.42 -11.79 0.70
C LEU A 110 -40.33 -11.62 -0.52
N ASN A 111 -39.78 -11.74 -1.72
CA ASN A 111 -40.56 -11.68 -2.96
C ASN A 111 -41.64 -12.77 -2.98
N ALA A 112 -41.32 -14.02 -2.66
CA ALA A 112 -42.30 -15.11 -2.62
C ALA A 112 -43.44 -14.87 -1.62
N ILE A 113 -43.14 -14.23 -0.47
CA ILE A 113 -44.17 -13.84 0.50
C ILE A 113 -45.05 -12.73 -0.05
N GLN A 114 -44.46 -11.71 -0.67
CA GLN A 114 -45.22 -10.62 -1.30
C GLN A 114 -46.09 -11.14 -2.45
N GLU A 115 -45.56 -12.01 -3.30
CA GLU A 115 -46.31 -12.65 -4.40
C GLU A 115 -47.56 -13.37 -3.89
N LYS A 116 -47.43 -14.21 -2.85
CA LYS A 116 -48.57 -14.92 -2.25
C LYS A 116 -49.61 -13.97 -1.66
N ARG A 117 -49.15 -12.92 -0.97
CA ARG A 117 -50.03 -11.93 -0.36
C ARG A 117 -50.80 -11.13 -1.41
N TYR A 118 -50.11 -10.65 -2.44
CA TYR A 118 -50.74 -9.86 -3.49
C TYR A 118 -51.64 -10.71 -4.40
N ALA A 119 -51.26 -11.97 -4.67
CA ALA A 119 -52.13 -12.92 -5.38
C ALA A 119 -53.43 -13.20 -4.61
N GLY A 120 -53.36 -13.37 -3.29
CA GLY A 120 -54.56 -13.53 -2.45
C GLY A 120 -55.48 -12.30 -2.50
N LEU A 121 -54.91 -11.10 -2.32
CA LEU A 121 -55.68 -9.84 -2.40
C LEU A 121 -56.29 -9.60 -3.79
N ALA A 122 -55.57 -9.93 -4.86
CA ALA A 122 -56.10 -9.82 -6.21
C ALA A 122 -57.25 -10.79 -6.45
N ALA A 123 -57.13 -12.04 -5.99
CA ALA A 123 -58.19 -13.04 -6.10
C ALA A 123 -59.46 -12.62 -5.34
N GLU A 124 -59.32 -12.05 -4.14
CA GLU A 124 -60.44 -11.49 -3.35
C GLU A 124 -61.14 -10.32 -4.07
N ALA A 125 -60.38 -9.52 -4.83
CA ALA A 125 -60.91 -8.41 -5.64
C ALA A 125 -61.40 -8.85 -7.04
N GLY A 126 -61.37 -10.15 -7.37
CA GLY A 126 -61.79 -10.69 -8.67
C GLY A 126 -60.78 -10.47 -9.82
N GLY A 127 -59.54 -10.10 -9.51
CA GLY A 127 -58.45 -9.90 -10.46
C GLY A 127 -57.35 -10.96 -10.35
N THR A 128 -56.38 -10.92 -11.28
CA THR A 128 -55.16 -11.76 -11.24
C THR A 128 -53.95 -10.86 -11.03
N TRP A 129 -53.12 -11.17 -10.03
CA TRP A 129 -51.88 -10.44 -9.78
C TRP A 129 -50.77 -10.90 -10.74
N ALA A 130 -50.00 -9.94 -11.26
CA ALA A 130 -48.80 -10.21 -12.06
C ALA A 130 -47.62 -9.36 -11.54
N PRO A 131 -46.43 -9.94 -11.37
CA PRO A 131 -45.24 -9.19 -10.98
C PRO A 131 -44.84 -8.22 -12.10
N ILE A 132 -44.70 -6.94 -11.77
CA ILE A 132 -44.07 -5.97 -12.67
C ILE A 132 -42.55 -6.16 -12.55
N GLY A 133 -41.91 -6.64 -13.62
CA GLY A 133 -40.45 -6.64 -13.75
C GLY A 133 -39.75 -7.99 -13.72
N ARG A 134 -39.69 -8.64 -14.89
CA ARG A 134 -38.46 -9.30 -15.37
C ARG A 134 -38.29 -9.11 -16.88
N GLN A 135 -39.39 -9.01 -17.64
CA GLN A 135 -39.34 -8.73 -19.08
C GLN A 135 -39.14 -7.24 -19.40
N ASP A 136 -39.66 -6.31 -18.59
CA ASP A 136 -39.49 -4.87 -18.85
C ASP A 136 -38.08 -4.35 -18.57
N ALA A 137 -37.30 -5.02 -17.71
CA ALA A 137 -35.91 -4.67 -17.44
C ALA A 137 -34.96 -5.06 -18.59
N ALA A 138 -35.29 -6.10 -19.36
CA ALA A 138 -34.53 -6.49 -20.55
C ALA A 138 -34.88 -5.64 -21.78
N ALA A 139 -36.10 -5.09 -21.84
CA ALA A 139 -36.55 -4.21 -22.92
C ALA A 139 -36.14 -2.74 -22.74
N ALA A 140 -35.76 -2.33 -21.52
CA ALA A 140 -35.40 -0.95 -21.18
C ALA A 140 -33.88 -0.71 -21.03
N ALA A 141 -33.03 -1.47 -21.73
CA ALA A 141 -31.66 -1.05 -21.96
C ALA A 141 -31.66 0.07 -23.02
N PRO A 142 -31.26 1.32 -22.69
CA PRO A 142 -31.36 2.43 -23.62
C PRO A 142 -30.36 2.21 -24.76
N ALA A 143 -30.86 2.33 -25.99
CA ALA A 143 -30.03 2.54 -27.16
C ALA A 143 -29.04 3.65 -26.85
N ALA A 144 -27.76 3.29 -26.90
CA ALA A 144 -26.66 4.21 -26.73
C ALA A 144 -26.76 5.33 -27.78
N VAL A 145 -27.11 6.51 -27.31
CA VAL A 145 -26.58 7.81 -27.73
C VAL A 145 -26.54 8.06 -29.26
N GLU A 146 -27.69 8.34 -29.87
CA GLU A 146 -27.69 9.27 -31.01
C GLU A 146 -27.60 10.69 -30.45
N GLY A 147 -26.41 11.27 -30.57
CA GLY A 147 -26.08 12.61 -30.15
C GLY A 147 -26.95 13.65 -30.82
N ALA A 148 -27.50 14.53 -29.99
CA ALA A 148 -28.23 15.72 -30.35
C ALA A 148 -27.38 16.67 -31.22
N THR A 149 -28.03 17.11 -32.31
CA THR A 149 -28.05 18.49 -32.82
C THR A 149 -26.73 19.21 -33.13
N ALA A 150 -26.46 19.39 -34.42
CA ALA A 150 -25.92 20.64 -34.96
C ALA A 150 -26.59 20.94 -36.30
N GLY A 151 -27.17 22.13 -36.43
CA GLY A 151 -27.98 22.58 -37.56
C GLY A 151 -27.21 22.80 -38.87
N PRO A 152 -27.93 23.20 -39.93
CA PRO A 152 -27.46 23.14 -41.31
C PRO A 152 -26.58 24.34 -41.65
N HIS A 153 -25.42 24.08 -42.25
CA HIS A 153 -24.79 25.06 -43.14
C HIS A 153 -24.20 24.34 -44.36
N ALA A 154 -24.63 24.84 -45.52
CA ALA A 154 -24.34 24.32 -46.84
C ALA A 154 -22.86 24.47 -47.25
N ALA A 155 -22.36 23.39 -47.85
CA ALA A 155 -21.46 23.29 -49.00
C ALA A 155 -20.50 24.45 -49.36
N ALA A 156 -19.20 24.14 -49.32
CA ALA A 156 -18.18 24.37 -50.35
C ALA A 156 -16.85 23.85 -49.75
N GLY A 157 -16.05 22.96 -50.31
CA GLY A 157 -15.67 22.80 -51.70
C GLY A 157 -14.13 22.88 -51.76
N ALA A 158 -13.50 21.76 -52.13
CA ALA A 158 -12.16 21.62 -52.70
C ALA A 158 -10.90 21.87 -51.83
N GLY A 159 -10.13 20.79 -51.65
CA GLY A 159 -8.85 20.67 -52.37
C GLY A 159 -7.55 20.90 -51.59
N GLY A 160 -6.75 19.84 -51.52
CA GLY A 160 -5.33 19.94 -51.88
C GLY A 160 -4.29 20.02 -50.74
N ALA A 161 -3.57 18.91 -50.59
CA ALA A 161 -2.10 18.81 -50.69
C ALA A 161 -1.16 19.53 -49.70
N GLY A 162 -0.11 18.80 -49.34
CA GLY A 162 1.21 19.33 -48.91
C GLY A 162 1.44 19.23 -47.41
N ALA A 163 2.23 18.28 -46.91
CA ALA A 163 3.70 18.16 -46.99
C ALA A 163 4.44 19.06 -45.98
N SER A 164 5.33 18.38 -45.26
CA SER A 164 6.49 18.86 -44.47
C SER A 164 6.22 19.37 -43.06
#